data_AF-A0A0P9DKM2-F1
#
_entry.id   AF-A0A0P9DKM2-F1
#
_cell.length_a   1.000
_cell.length_b   1.000
_cell.length_c   1.000
_cell.angle_alpha   90.00
_cell.angle_beta   90.00
_cell.angle_gamma   90.00
#
_symmetry.space_group_name_H-M   'P 1'
#
loop_
_entity.id
_entity.type
_entity.pdbx_description
1 polymer ?
#
loop_
_entity_poly.entity_id
_entity_poly.type
_entity_poly.pdbx_seq_one_letter_code
_entity_poly.pdbx_strand_id
1 'polypeptide(L)'
;MRFPNSEQLVLPCVFERFVPGQLHPDGRRYLPLIVLRVAGIEAPIGVVDRHHRVDAALEGRAGSAKLVFLLSKVRLQSGEARQGLVPEDGIAPGRASTVPTAYGRVLAVPSWEAEREHLPYEMLYTELLLDVGAGVIGVRTSLTAANLAEVIGKPQIEPGDWIEVARSRVDILAFEAE
;
A
#
# COMPACT_ATOMS: atom_id res chain seq x y z
N MET A 1 -13.83 -7.32 6.05
CA MET A 1 -14.29 -6.03 5.49
C MET A 1 -13.67 -5.86 4.11
N ARG A 2 -14.47 -5.66 3.06
CA ARG A 2 -14.02 -5.56 1.66
C ARG A 2 -13.40 -4.18 1.41
N PHE A 3 -12.40 -4.08 0.53
CA PHE A 3 -11.90 -2.78 0.07
C PHE A 3 -12.80 -2.25 -1.05
N PRO A 4 -13.25 -0.98 -1.00
CA PRO A 4 -14.08 -0.40 -2.06
C PRO A 4 -13.30 -0.38 -3.37
N ASN A 5 -14.00 -0.63 -4.48
CA ASN A 5 -13.39 -0.67 -5.81
C ASN A 5 -12.21 -1.67 -5.95
N SER A 6 -12.23 -2.76 -5.17
CA SER A 6 -11.21 -3.82 -5.20
C SER A 6 -10.93 -4.40 -6.59
N GLU A 7 -11.91 -4.34 -7.50
CA GLU A 7 -11.81 -4.78 -8.89
C GLU A 7 -10.90 -3.89 -9.76
N GLN A 8 -10.67 -2.64 -9.35
CA GLN A 8 -9.77 -1.71 -10.03
C GLN A 8 -8.32 -1.83 -9.54
N LEU A 9 -8.08 -2.59 -8.46
CA LEU A 9 -6.74 -2.85 -7.97
C LEU A 9 -6.06 -3.85 -8.89
N VAL A 10 -5.10 -3.35 -9.68
CA VAL A 10 -4.36 -4.17 -10.64
C VAL A 10 -2.93 -3.66 -10.67
N LEU A 11 -2.03 -4.40 -10.02
CA LEU A 11 -0.59 -4.19 -10.12
C LEU A 11 0.07 -5.40 -10.79
N PRO A 12 0.41 -5.29 -12.10
CA PRO A 12 1.16 -6.32 -12.80
C PRO A 12 2.50 -6.60 -12.11
N CYS A 13 2.75 -7.87 -11.81
CA CYS A 13 3.95 -8.31 -11.13
C CYS A 13 4.24 -9.80 -11.33
N VAL A 14 5.43 -10.22 -10.93
CA VAL A 14 5.77 -11.64 -10.76
C VAL A 14 5.72 -11.96 -9.27
N PHE A 15 5.05 -13.04 -8.88
CA PHE A 15 5.16 -13.60 -7.54
C PHE A 15 6.54 -14.26 -7.41
N GLU A 16 7.56 -13.47 -7.06
CA GLU A 16 8.97 -13.86 -7.10
C GLU A 16 9.32 -14.95 -6.09
N ARG A 17 8.79 -14.85 -4.86
CA ARG A 17 9.15 -15.78 -3.77
C ARG A 17 8.14 -15.82 -2.64
N PHE A 18 7.88 -17.00 -2.10
CA PHE A 18 7.19 -17.17 -0.82
C PHE A 18 8.19 -17.37 0.32
N VAL A 19 8.14 -16.53 1.36
CA VAL A 19 8.99 -16.66 2.55
C VAL A 19 8.14 -17.10 3.73
N PRO A 20 8.33 -18.34 4.24
CA PRO A 20 7.59 -18.83 5.40
C PRO A 20 7.81 -17.96 6.63
N GLY A 21 6.75 -17.73 7.39
CA GLY A 21 6.85 -17.02 8.67
C GLY A 21 7.69 -17.80 9.69
N GLN A 22 8.50 -17.08 10.44
CA GLN A 22 9.32 -17.66 11.52
C GLN A 22 8.43 -18.26 12.61
N LEU A 23 8.90 -19.34 13.22
CA LEU A 23 8.25 -19.95 14.38
C LEU A 23 8.55 -19.11 15.62
N HIS A 24 7.50 -18.64 16.28
CA HIS A 24 7.59 -17.94 17.55
C HIS A 24 7.76 -18.96 18.70
N PRO A 25 8.42 -18.59 19.82
CA PRO A 25 8.63 -19.51 20.95
C PRO A 25 7.35 -20.08 21.57
N ASP A 26 6.19 -19.46 21.36
CA ASP A 26 4.87 -19.97 21.79
C ASP A 26 4.27 -21.05 20.86
N GLY A 27 5.01 -21.45 19.81
CA GLY A 27 4.60 -22.45 18.82
C GLY A 27 3.76 -21.91 17.66
N ARG A 28 3.41 -20.61 17.65
CA ARG A 28 2.71 -19.96 16.52
C ARG A 28 3.71 -19.49 15.48
N ARG A 29 3.30 -19.36 14.21
CA ARG A 29 4.13 -18.75 13.16
C ARG A 29 3.74 -17.30 12.94
N TYR A 30 4.72 -16.46 12.67
CA TYR A 30 4.47 -15.16 12.07
C TYR A 30 3.80 -15.33 10.70
N LEU A 31 3.14 -14.28 10.20
CA LEU A 31 2.56 -14.31 8.87
C LEU A 31 3.68 -14.48 7.83
N PRO A 32 3.45 -15.28 6.77
CA PRO A 32 4.41 -15.39 5.67
C PRO A 32 4.55 -14.06 4.93
N LEU A 33 5.70 -13.89 4.27
CA LEU A 33 5.95 -12.76 3.40
C LEU A 33 5.91 -13.23 1.94
N ILE A 34 5.03 -12.63 1.16
CA ILE A 34 4.96 -12.82 -0.29
C ILE A 34 5.83 -11.73 -0.92
N VAL A 35 6.76 -12.11 -1.78
CA VAL A 35 7.66 -11.17 -2.46
C VAL A 35 7.20 -11.02 -3.90
N LEU A 36 6.90 -9.78 -4.30
CA LEU A 36 6.41 -9.42 -5.63
C LEU A 36 7.47 -8.58 -6.37
N ARG A 37 7.73 -8.94 -7.62
CA ARG A 37 8.55 -8.16 -8.54
C ARG A 37 7.67 -7.33 -9.45
N VAL A 38 7.77 -6.00 -9.35
CA VAL A 38 7.05 -5.06 -10.23
C VAL A 38 8.03 -4.53 -11.27
N ALA A 39 7.65 -4.52 -12.54
CA ALA A 39 8.50 -3.99 -13.60
C ALA A 39 8.76 -2.49 -13.39
N GLY A 40 10.01 -2.06 -13.61
CA GLY A 40 10.41 -0.65 -13.42
C GLY A 40 10.62 -0.24 -11.95
N ILE A 41 10.42 -1.13 -10.98
CA ILE A 41 10.71 -0.89 -9.56
C ILE A 41 11.97 -1.67 -9.17
N GLU A 42 12.97 -0.97 -8.64
CA GLU A 42 14.30 -1.51 -8.35
C GLU A 42 14.26 -2.67 -7.34
N ALA A 43 13.60 -2.45 -6.20
CA ALA A 43 13.46 -3.45 -5.15
C ALA A 43 12.14 -4.23 -5.29
N PRO A 44 12.11 -5.54 -4.99
CA PRO A 44 10.85 -6.27 -4.90
C PRO A 44 10.08 -5.78 -3.67
N ILE A 45 8.77 -6.00 -3.67
CA ILE A 45 7.87 -5.57 -2.60
C ILE A 45 7.46 -6.79 -1.79
N GLY A 46 7.68 -6.73 -0.48
CA GLY A 46 7.19 -7.71 0.47
C GLY A 46 5.78 -7.33 0.93
N VAL A 47 4.84 -8.23 0.74
CA VAL A 47 3.43 -8.05 1.10
C VAL A 47 2.95 -9.14 2.05
N VAL A 48 1.97 -8.80 2.89
CA VAL A 48 1.41 -9.73 3.86
C VAL A 48 0.02 -10.18 3.43
N ASP A 49 -0.19 -11.50 3.43
CA ASP A 49 -1.50 -12.10 3.22
C ASP A 49 -2.11 -12.53 4.55
N ARG A 50 -2.79 -11.60 5.23
CA ARG A 50 -3.42 -11.90 6.54
C ARG A 50 -4.57 -12.89 6.46
N HIS A 51 -5.14 -13.07 5.26
CA HIS A 51 -6.37 -13.83 5.07
C HIS A 51 -6.13 -15.14 4.29
N HIS A 52 -4.86 -15.49 4.02
CA HIS A 52 -4.45 -16.71 3.31
C HIS A 52 -5.21 -16.89 1.97
N ARG A 53 -5.29 -15.82 1.19
CA ARG A 53 -5.98 -15.76 -0.12
C ARG A 53 -5.07 -16.15 -1.29
N VAL A 54 -3.77 -16.00 -1.15
CA VAL A 54 -2.81 -16.27 -2.21
C VAL A 54 -2.32 -17.70 -2.11
N ASP A 55 -2.47 -18.46 -3.19
CA ASP A 55 -1.91 -19.80 -3.30
C ASP A 55 -0.39 -19.71 -3.47
N ALA A 56 0.36 -20.29 -2.53
CA ALA A 56 1.82 -20.34 -2.56
C ALA A 56 2.36 -21.12 -3.78
N ALA A 57 1.56 -22.00 -4.39
CA ALA A 57 1.95 -22.72 -5.61
C ALA A 57 2.08 -21.80 -6.84
N LEU A 58 1.63 -20.54 -6.75
CA LEU A 58 1.79 -19.53 -7.80
C LEU A 58 3.16 -18.84 -7.76
N GLU A 59 4.06 -19.21 -6.86
CA GLU A 59 5.44 -18.73 -6.85
C GLU A 59 6.12 -18.96 -8.23
N GLY A 60 6.80 -17.93 -8.72
CA GLY A 60 7.41 -17.86 -10.05
C GLY A 60 6.48 -17.40 -11.18
N ARG A 61 5.18 -17.24 -10.94
CA ARG A 61 4.20 -16.85 -11.98
C ARG A 61 4.10 -15.33 -12.14
N ALA A 62 3.91 -14.88 -13.37
CA ALA A 62 3.41 -13.55 -13.68
C ALA A 62 1.90 -13.46 -13.43
N GLY A 63 1.43 -12.27 -13.09
CA GLY A 63 0.03 -12.04 -12.76
C GLY A 63 -0.22 -10.60 -12.31
N SER A 64 -1.37 -10.39 -11.70
CA SER A 64 -1.78 -9.12 -11.11
C SER A 64 -2.06 -9.27 -9.62
N ALA A 65 -1.43 -8.40 -8.82
CA ALA A 65 -1.68 -8.33 -7.38
C ALA A 65 -2.68 -7.21 -7.04
N LYS A 66 -3.60 -7.51 -6.13
CA LYS A 66 -4.55 -6.53 -5.55
C LYS A 66 -4.00 -6.05 -4.21
N LEU A 67 -3.25 -4.96 -4.21
CA LEU A 67 -2.55 -4.47 -3.02
C LEU A 67 -3.31 -3.34 -2.33
N VAL A 68 -3.26 -3.33 -1.00
CA VAL A 68 -3.74 -2.21 -0.18
C VAL A 68 -2.63 -1.78 0.79
N PHE A 69 -2.30 -0.49 0.71
CA PHE A 69 -1.34 0.17 1.58
C PHE A 69 -2.08 0.64 2.84
N LEU A 70 -1.64 0.15 3.98
CA LEU A 70 -2.25 0.35 5.28
C LEU A 70 -1.34 1.15 6.20
N LEU A 71 -1.94 1.82 7.19
CA LEU A 71 -1.22 2.55 8.24
C LEU A 71 -0.29 3.64 7.68
N SER A 72 -0.61 4.14 6.49
CA SER A 72 0.20 5.07 5.74
C SER A 72 0.09 6.49 6.26
N LYS A 73 1.14 7.28 6.08
CA LYS A 73 1.04 8.73 5.98
C LYS A 73 0.60 9.11 4.57
N VAL A 74 -0.23 10.13 4.43
CA VAL A 74 -0.68 10.68 3.15
C VAL A 74 -0.34 12.16 3.10
N ARG A 75 0.27 12.61 2.00
CA ARG A 75 0.61 14.01 1.75
C ARG A 75 0.41 14.36 0.30
N LEU A 76 0.01 15.60 0.01
CA LEU A 76 0.06 16.16 -1.33
C LEU A 76 1.54 16.30 -1.74
N GLN A 77 1.85 15.90 -2.97
CA GLN A 77 3.19 16.11 -3.51
C GLN A 77 3.44 17.61 -3.69
N SER A 78 4.68 18.01 -3.43
CA SER A 78 5.16 19.36 -3.74
C SER A 78 6.14 19.29 -4.91
N GLY A 79 6.02 20.25 -5.84
CA GLY A 79 6.86 20.28 -7.05
C GLY A 79 6.33 19.41 -8.19
N GLU A 80 7.25 18.83 -8.96
CA GLU A 80 6.91 18.02 -10.13
C GLU A 80 6.23 16.72 -9.71
N ALA A 81 5.11 16.41 -10.37
CA ALA A 81 4.34 15.20 -10.14
C ALA A 81 5.16 13.94 -10.43
N ARG A 82 5.15 12.99 -9.48
CA ARG A 82 5.87 11.72 -9.57
C ARG A 82 4.93 10.53 -9.45
N GLN A 83 5.28 9.46 -10.16
CA GLN A 83 4.69 8.13 -10.00
C GLN A 83 5.78 7.13 -9.66
N GLY A 84 5.41 6.09 -8.92
CA GLY A 84 6.25 4.92 -8.71
C GLY A 84 6.28 4.47 -7.26
N LEU A 85 7.01 3.39 -7.04
CA LEU A 85 7.22 2.80 -5.72
C LEU A 85 8.72 2.91 -5.40
N VAL A 86 9.04 3.54 -4.28
CA VAL A 86 10.42 3.74 -3.84
C VAL A 86 10.62 2.89 -2.58
N PRO A 87 11.65 2.01 -2.54
CA PRO A 87 11.93 1.23 -1.34
C PRO A 87 12.34 2.12 -0.18
N GLU A 88 12.20 1.61 1.04
CA GLU A 88 12.74 2.28 2.23
C GLU A 88 14.26 2.41 2.20
N ASP A 89 14.76 3.52 2.77
CA ASP A 89 16.19 3.78 2.89
C ASP A 89 16.91 2.68 3.66
N GLY A 90 18.12 2.33 3.21
CA GLY A 90 18.98 1.36 3.90
C GLY A 90 18.56 -0.10 3.75
N ILE A 91 17.67 -0.41 2.80
CA ILE A 91 17.36 -1.80 2.44
C ILE A 91 18.62 -2.53 1.98
N ALA A 92 18.91 -3.69 2.60
CA ALA A 92 20.07 -4.48 2.20
C ALA A 92 19.86 -5.08 0.79
N PRO A 93 20.93 -5.23 -0.02
CA PRO A 93 20.83 -5.78 -1.37
C PRO A 93 20.07 -7.13 -1.40
N GLY A 94 19.14 -7.27 -2.35
CA GLY A 94 18.34 -8.49 -2.54
C GLY A 94 17.21 -8.70 -1.51
N ARG A 95 16.98 -7.75 -0.59
CA ARG A 95 15.82 -7.75 0.30
C ARG A 95 14.62 -7.10 -0.38
N ALA A 96 13.43 -7.55 0.01
CA ALA A 96 12.17 -6.94 -0.41
C ALA A 96 11.83 -5.76 0.50
N SER A 97 11.37 -4.68 -0.10
CA SER A 97 10.84 -3.51 0.58
C SER A 97 9.52 -3.88 1.24
N THR A 98 9.43 -3.71 2.55
CA THR A 98 8.21 -4.04 3.31
C THR A 98 7.44 -2.80 3.76
N VAL A 99 8.06 -1.62 3.58
CA VAL A 99 7.46 -0.31 3.87
C VAL A 99 7.75 0.70 2.77
N PRO A 100 7.43 0.40 1.48
CA PRO A 100 7.71 1.29 0.37
C PRO A 100 6.93 2.61 0.50
N THR A 101 7.49 3.66 -0.07
CA THR A 101 6.77 4.91 -0.35
C THR A 101 6.18 4.83 -1.75
N ALA A 102 4.87 5.06 -1.87
CA ALA A 102 4.17 5.16 -3.13
C ALA A 102 3.94 6.62 -3.51
N TYR A 103 4.25 6.95 -4.76
CA TYR A 103 3.91 8.21 -5.39
C TYR A 103 2.93 7.93 -6.52
N GLY A 104 1.87 8.74 -6.62
CA GLY A 104 0.89 8.52 -7.67
C GLY A 104 -0.18 9.59 -7.76
N ARG A 105 -1.05 9.38 -8.74
CA ARG A 105 -2.24 10.20 -8.99
C ARG A 105 -3.47 9.51 -8.42
N VAL A 106 -4.26 10.25 -7.66
CA VAL A 106 -5.50 9.74 -7.06
C VAL A 106 -6.55 9.54 -8.15
N LEU A 107 -7.09 8.33 -8.24
CA LEU A 107 -8.15 8.00 -9.19
C LEU A 107 -9.54 8.14 -8.57
N ALA A 108 -9.68 7.78 -7.30
CA ALA A 108 -10.93 7.84 -6.57
C ALA A 108 -10.68 7.98 -5.06
N VAL A 109 -11.66 8.56 -4.36
CA VAL A 109 -11.67 8.69 -2.89
C VAL A 109 -12.98 8.10 -2.35
N PRO A 110 -13.08 6.76 -2.23
CA PRO A 110 -14.31 6.12 -1.77
C PRO A 110 -14.76 6.52 -0.36
N SER A 111 -13.82 6.85 0.54
CA SER A 111 -14.12 7.33 1.89
C SER A 111 -13.17 8.45 2.30
N TRP A 112 -13.76 9.48 2.92
CA TRP A 112 -13.08 10.59 3.57
C TRP A 112 -13.90 11.02 4.79
N GLU A 113 -13.62 10.39 5.92
CA GLU A 113 -14.38 10.56 7.16
C GLU A 113 -13.50 11.30 8.16
N ALA A 114 -13.66 12.62 8.22
CA ALA A 114 -12.93 13.50 9.13
C ALA A 114 -13.80 13.85 10.35
N GLU A 115 -13.28 13.60 11.54
CA GLU A 115 -13.93 13.87 12.82
C GLU A 115 -13.06 14.81 13.67
N ARG A 116 -13.71 15.77 14.33
CA ARG A 116 -13.07 16.72 15.26
C ARG A 116 -13.78 16.82 16.60
N GLU A 117 -14.85 16.06 16.82
CA GLU A 117 -15.71 16.27 17.98
C GLU A 117 -14.98 15.95 19.30
N HIS A 118 -14.87 16.98 20.16
CA HIS A 118 -14.42 16.93 21.57
C HIS A 118 -12.95 16.54 21.82
N LEU A 119 -12.12 16.39 20.78
CA LEU A 119 -10.70 16.04 20.91
C LEU A 119 -9.81 17.24 20.56
N PRO A 120 -8.61 17.37 21.17
CA PRO A 120 -7.64 18.41 20.82
C PRO A 120 -6.91 18.13 19.49
N TYR A 121 -7.34 17.12 18.74
CA TYR A 121 -6.82 16.69 17.46
C TYR A 121 -7.95 16.25 16.54
N GLU A 122 -7.67 16.27 15.23
CA GLU A 122 -8.54 15.75 14.19
C GLU A 122 -8.19 14.28 13.91
N MET A 123 -9.21 13.49 13.60
CA MET A 123 -9.08 12.11 13.13
C MET A 123 -9.61 12.02 11.72
N LEU A 124 -8.93 11.26 10.87
CA LEU A 124 -9.38 10.97 9.51
C LEU A 124 -9.27 9.48 9.27
N TYR A 125 -10.36 8.87 8.80
CA TYR A 125 -10.33 7.61 8.08
C TYR A 125 -10.49 7.89 6.59
N THR A 126 -9.63 7.29 5.76
CA THR A 126 -9.75 7.45 4.31
C THR A 126 -9.40 6.18 3.54
N GLU A 127 -10.09 6.02 2.42
CA GLU A 127 -9.82 5.02 1.40
C GLU A 127 -9.61 5.71 0.05
N LEU A 128 -8.58 5.31 -0.69
CA LEU A 128 -8.18 5.93 -1.95
C LEU A 128 -7.76 4.87 -2.97
N LEU A 129 -7.99 5.15 -4.25
CA LEU A 129 -7.32 4.48 -5.37
C LEU A 129 -6.16 5.34 -5.87
N LEU A 130 -4.99 4.76 -6.01
CA LEU A 130 -3.77 5.46 -6.42
C LEU A 130 -3.14 4.77 -7.65
N ASP A 131 -3.02 5.53 -8.73
CA ASP A 131 -2.24 5.14 -9.90
C ASP A 131 -0.76 5.48 -9.68
N VAL A 132 0.06 4.44 -9.52
CA VAL A 132 1.51 4.55 -9.30
C VAL A 132 2.31 4.38 -10.59
N GLY A 133 1.66 4.46 -11.77
CA GLY A 133 2.27 4.37 -13.09
C GLY A 133 2.55 2.94 -13.54
N ALA A 134 2.97 2.07 -12.63
CA ALA A 134 3.11 0.62 -12.88
C ALA A 134 1.77 -0.13 -12.77
N GLY A 135 0.74 0.49 -12.21
CA GLY A 135 -0.57 -0.11 -11.92
C GLY A 135 -1.31 0.68 -10.84
N VAL A 136 -2.43 0.13 -10.39
CA VAL A 136 -3.31 0.76 -9.40
C VAL A 136 -3.26 0.00 -8.08
N ILE A 137 -3.00 0.74 -6.99
CA ILE A 137 -3.04 0.23 -5.62
C ILE A 137 -4.14 0.92 -4.81
N GLY A 138 -4.59 0.25 -3.75
CA GLY A 138 -5.50 0.82 -2.77
C GLY A 138 -4.71 1.44 -1.62
N VAL A 139 -5.25 2.48 -1.00
CA VAL A 139 -4.78 3.02 0.28
C VAL A 139 -5.94 2.99 1.24
N ARG A 140 -5.74 2.45 2.44
CA ARG A 140 -6.69 2.53 3.56
C ARG A 140 -5.93 2.90 4.81
N THR A 141 -6.16 4.10 5.31
CA THR A 141 -5.42 4.57 6.49
C THR A 141 -6.28 5.40 7.42
N SER A 142 -5.85 5.45 8.67
CA SER A 142 -6.35 6.38 9.68
C SER A 142 -5.21 7.31 10.08
N LEU A 143 -5.49 8.61 10.09
CA LEU A 143 -4.55 9.66 10.42
C LEU A 143 -5.07 10.46 11.60
N THR A 144 -4.18 10.92 12.46
CA THR A 144 -4.50 11.89 13.50
C THR A 144 -3.47 13.02 13.52
N ALA A 145 -3.93 14.25 13.69
CA ALA A 145 -3.08 15.44 13.76
C ALA A 145 -3.83 16.59 14.43
N ALA A 146 -3.11 17.59 14.95
CA ALA A 146 -3.73 18.83 15.43
C ALA A 146 -4.44 19.60 14.30
N ASN A 147 -3.91 19.49 13.07
CA ASN A 147 -4.47 20.06 11.85
C ASN A 147 -4.13 19.10 10.68
N LEU A 148 -5.10 18.32 10.22
CA LEU A 148 -4.89 17.37 9.13
C LEU A 148 -4.66 18.08 7.80
N ALA A 149 -5.33 19.21 7.57
CA ALA A 149 -5.17 19.96 6.33
C ALA A 149 -3.72 20.44 6.15
N GLU A 150 -3.05 20.84 7.23
CA GLU A 150 -1.63 21.20 7.19
C GLU A 150 -0.72 19.99 6.97
N VAL A 151 -0.98 18.87 7.66
CA VAL A 151 -0.15 17.65 7.52
C VAL A 151 -0.27 17.03 6.13
N ILE A 152 -1.48 17.02 5.57
CA ILE A 152 -1.79 16.46 4.26
C ILE A 152 -1.46 17.47 3.15
N GLY A 153 -1.54 18.76 3.43
CA GLY A 153 -1.33 19.85 2.45
C GLY A 153 -2.62 20.36 1.80
N LYS A 154 -3.77 19.75 2.08
CA LYS A 154 -5.10 20.26 1.74
C LYS A 154 -6.19 19.66 2.65
N PRO A 155 -7.37 20.30 2.78
CA PRO A 155 -8.45 19.80 3.64
C PRO A 155 -9.03 18.43 3.24
N GLN A 156 -9.07 18.14 1.94
CA GLN A 156 -9.59 16.89 1.40
C GLN A 156 -8.86 16.51 0.13
N ILE A 157 -8.39 15.27 0.04
CA ILE A 157 -7.85 14.72 -1.21
C ILE A 157 -9.00 14.44 -2.18
N GLU A 158 -8.77 14.73 -3.46
CA GLU A 158 -9.73 14.61 -4.55
C GLU A 158 -9.15 13.78 -5.70
N PRO A 159 -9.99 13.17 -6.55
CA PRO A 159 -9.54 12.57 -7.80
C PRO A 159 -8.74 13.57 -8.63
N GLY A 160 -7.58 13.14 -9.14
CA GLY A 160 -6.66 13.96 -9.91
C GLY A 160 -5.50 14.54 -9.12
N ASP A 161 -5.58 14.58 -7.78
CA ASP A 161 -4.47 15.02 -6.93
C ASP A 161 -3.26 14.09 -7.05
N TRP A 162 -2.08 14.67 -6.82
CA TRP A 162 -0.81 13.95 -6.78
C TRP A 162 -0.36 13.81 -5.34
N ILE A 163 -0.22 12.58 -4.86
CA ILE A 163 0.06 12.32 -3.44
C ILE A 163 1.27 11.40 -3.24
N GLU A 164 1.91 11.57 -2.09
CA GLU A 164 2.88 10.66 -1.50
C GLU A 164 2.18 9.86 -0.39
N VAL A 165 2.37 8.54 -0.42
CA VAL A 165 1.85 7.60 0.57
C VAL A 165 3.04 6.83 1.15
N ALA A 166 3.39 7.13 2.41
CA ALA A 166 4.63 6.67 3.02
C ALA A 166 4.38 5.85 4.29
N ARG A 167 5.40 5.09 4.73
CA ARG A 167 5.36 4.22 5.93
C ARG A 167 4.23 3.20 5.90
N SER A 168 3.97 2.67 4.71
CA SER A 168 2.83 1.78 4.48
C SER A 168 3.19 0.35 4.80
N ARG A 169 2.34 -0.33 5.55
CA ARG A 169 2.31 -1.78 5.51
C ARG A 169 1.52 -2.22 4.27
N VAL A 170 2.06 -3.13 3.49
CA VAL A 170 1.39 -3.62 2.28
C VAL A 170 0.70 -4.96 2.56
N ASP A 171 -0.63 -4.97 2.44
CA ASP A 171 -1.42 -6.19 2.48
C ASP A 171 -1.87 -6.57 1.07
N ILE A 172 -1.94 -7.86 0.77
CA ILE A 172 -2.48 -8.40 -0.49
C ILE A 172 -3.90 -8.94 -0.28
N LEU A 173 -4.81 -8.58 -1.18
CA LEU A 173 -6.18 -9.07 -1.18
C LEU A 173 -6.36 -10.30 -2.07
N ALA A 174 -5.62 -10.35 -3.18
CA ALA A 174 -5.61 -11.45 -4.14
C ALA A 174 -4.37 -11.34 -5.05
N PHE A 175 -3.98 -12.48 -5.63
CA PHE A 175 -3.07 -12.57 -6.76
C PHE A 175 -3.76 -13.39 -7.85
N GLU A 176 -3.83 -12.86 -9.05
CA GLU A 176 -4.47 -13.49 -10.22
C GLU A 176 -3.37 -13.77 -11.24
N ALA A 177 -3.03 -15.04 -11.42
CA ALA A 177 -2.00 -15.46 -12.38
C ALA A 177 -2.51 -15.35 -13.82
N GLU A 178 -1.59 -15.05 -14.74
CA GLU A 178 -1.81 -15.15 -16.20
C GLU A 178 -1.95 -16.61 -16.66
#